data_AF-A0A7M3WKN1-F1
#
_entry.id   AF-A0A7M3WKN1-F1
#
_cell.length_a   1.000
_cell.length_b   1.000
_cell.length_c   1.000
_cell.angle_alpha   90.00
_cell.angle_beta   90.00
_cell.angle_gamma   90.00
#
_symmetry.space_group_name_H-M   'P 1'
#
loop_
_entity.id
_entity.type
_entity.pdbx_description
1 polymer ?
#
loop_
_entity_poly.entity_id
_entity_poly.type
_entity_poly.pdbx_seq_one_letter_code
_entity_poly.pdbx_strand_id
1 'polypeptide(L)'
;MPRSAFGHIFGTQLSACWALGILPKPSSVEIEGMLGRLATASSESDLSTNSGMAATLSRSLVGREIGIVSPTCLGAAAYRFACQLNENSAKFAGATDIPEMNHNEIVAWTSKSAHDRALLVLSSKDIHPRTNSRIEWMLEEIEAKPTWVIDCEGESLLERLLYA
;
A
#
# COMPACT_ATOMS: atom_id res chain seq x y z
N MET A 1 13.89 -14.47 9.88
CA MET A 1 13.79 -13.06 9.43
C MET A 1 12.49 -12.46 9.96
N PRO A 2 12.50 -11.38 10.76
CA PRO A 2 11.28 -10.81 11.35
C PRO A 2 10.18 -10.49 10.33
N ARG A 3 10.56 -9.98 9.14
CA ARG A 3 9.64 -9.63 8.06
C ARG A 3 8.84 -10.80 7.45
N SER A 4 9.36 -12.03 7.52
CA SER A 4 8.67 -13.23 7.04
C SER A 4 7.68 -13.80 8.06
N ALA A 5 7.69 -13.28 9.30
CA ALA A 5 6.81 -13.70 10.37
C ALA A 5 5.61 -12.74 10.58
N PHE A 6 5.36 -11.84 9.62
CA PHE A 6 4.32 -10.80 9.72
C PHE A 6 2.96 -11.37 10.09
N GLY A 7 2.47 -12.39 9.37
CA GLY A 7 1.16 -12.99 9.64
C GLY A 7 1.02 -13.55 11.05
N HIS A 8 2.09 -14.13 11.61
CA HIS A 8 2.09 -14.62 12.98
C HIS A 8 2.09 -13.46 13.98
N ILE A 9 3.03 -12.52 13.85
CA ILE A 9 3.19 -11.39 14.79
C ILE A 9 1.96 -10.48 14.80
N PHE A 10 1.47 -10.11 13.62
CA PHE A 10 0.28 -9.27 13.47
C PHE A 10 -0.98 -10.01 13.91
N GLY A 11 -1.16 -11.26 13.45
CA GLY A 11 -2.32 -12.08 13.81
C GLY A 11 -2.42 -12.32 15.33
N THR A 12 -1.31 -12.55 16.01
CA THR A 12 -1.29 -12.71 17.49
C THR A 12 -1.69 -11.42 18.19
N GLN A 13 -1.17 -10.27 17.78
CA GLN A 13 -1.53 -8.97 18.37
C GLN A 13 -3.00 -8.63 18.13
N LEU A 14 -3.49 -8.85 16.91
CA LEU A 14 -4.88 -8.62 16.56
C LEU A 14 -5.83 -9.53 17.35
N SER A 15 -5.48 -10.81 17.49
CA SER A 15 -6.23 -11.76 18.31
C SER A 15 -6.27 -11.35 19.79
N ALA A 16 -5.17 -10.82 20.32
CA ALA A 16 -5.15 -10.27 21.68
C ALA A 16 -6.07 -9.05 21.83
N CYS A 17 -6.06 -8.12 20.87
CA CYS A 17 -6.97 -6.96 20.86
C CYS A 17 -8.45 -7.39 20.82
N TRP A 18 -8.78 -8.42 20.04
CA TRP A 18 -10.12 -8.99 20.01
C TRP A 18 -10.51 -9.68 21.32
N ALA A 19 -9.61 -10.49 21.90
CA ALA A 19 -9.87 -11.19 23.15
C ALA A 19 -10.06 -10.23 24.33
N LEU A 20 -9.36 -9.09 24.32
CA LEU A 20 -9.48 -8.04 25.32
C LEU A 20 -10.64 -7.06 25.07
N GLY A 21 -11.35 -7.18 23.94
CA GLY A 21 -12.45 -6.28 23.58
C GLY A 21 -12.01 -4.87 23.20
N ILE A 22 -10.73 -4.66 22.89
CA ILE A 22 -10.18 -3.38 22.42
C ILE A 22 -10.70 -3.07 21.01
N LEU A 23 -10.82 -4.11 20.19
CA LEU A 23 -11.35 -4.03 18.84
C LEU A 23 -12.54 -4.98 18.68
N PRO A 24 -13.55 -4.60 17.86
CA PRO A 24 -14.63 -5.51 17.52
C PRO A 24 -14.07 -6.72 16.77
N LYS A 25 -14.41 -7.92 17.25
CA LYS A 25 -14.01 -9.17 16.59
C LYS A 25 -15.02 -9.49 15.48
N PRO A 26 -14.58 -9.66 14.23
CA PRO A 26 -15.45 -10.15 13.16
C PRO A 26 -15.92 -11.58 13.45
N SER A 27 -17.05 -11.97 12.86
CA SER A 27 -17.53 -13.34 12.86
C SER A 27 -16.53 -14.28 12.18
N SER A 28 -16.62 -15.58 12.47
CA SER A 28 -15.79 -16.59 11.81
C SER A 28 -15.98 -16.58 10.29
N VAL A 29 -17.22 -16.37 9.84
CA VAL A 29 -17.56 -16.29 8.41
C VAL A 29 -16.89 -15.10 7.73
N GLU A 30 -16.88 -13.92 8.37
CA GLU A 30 -16.18 -12.74 7.84
C GLU A 30 -14.66 -12.94 7.78
N ILE A 31 -14.08 -13.60 8.80
CA ILE A 31 -12.64 -13.91 8.81
C ILE A 31 -12.28 -14.89 7.70
N GLU A 32 -13.04 -15.98 7.55
CA GLU A 32 -12.83 -16.98 6.49
C GLU A 32 -12.97 -16.35 5.10
N GLY A 33 -13.98 -15.50 4.89
CA GLY A 33 -14.18 -14.77 3.64
C GLY A 33 -13.01 -13.83 3.31
N MET A 34 -12.57 -13.04 4.30
CA MET A 34 -11.40 -12.16 4.18
C MET A 34 -10.13 -12.94 3.81
N LEU A 35 -9.84 -14.04 4.52
CA LEU A 35 -8.66 -14.87 4.24
C LEU A 35 -8.72 -15.51 2.85
N GLY A 36 -9.91 -15.94 2.41
CA GLY A 36 -10.12 -16.47 1.07
C GLY A 36 -9.79 -15.46 -0.03
N ARG A 37 -10.29 -14.21 0.09
CA ARG A 37 -10.00 -13.14 -0.88
C ARG A 37 -8.53 -12.74 -0.88
N LEU A 38 -7.92 -12.59 0.30
CA LEU A 38 -6.48 -12.29 0.43
C LEU A 38 -5.61 -13.40 -0.17
N ALA A 39 -5.99 -14.67 0.01
CA ALA A 39 -5.27 -15.79 -0.58
C ALA A 39 -5.33 -15.75 -2.12
N THR A 40 -6.49 -15.44 -2.69
CA THR A 40 -6.64 -15.24 -4.14
C THR A 40 -5.77 -14.08 -4.64
N ALA A 41 -5.88 -12.89 -4.03
CA ALA A 41 -5.09 -11.73 -4.41
C ALA A 41 -3.57 -12.00 -4.32
N SER A 42 -3.13 -12.71 -3.28
CA SER A 42 -1.74 -13.13 -3.14
C SER A 42 -1.31 -14.11 -4.22
N SER A 43 -2.18 -15.05 -4.64
CA SER A 43 -1.87 -16.01 -5.69
C SER A 43 -1.81 -15.35 -7.07
N GLU A 44 -2.68 -14.38 -7.35
CA GLU A 44 -2.69 -13.61 -8.60
C GLU A 44 -1.47 -12.67 -8.73
N SER A 45 -0.89 -12.30 -7.58
CA SER A 45 0.31 -11.47 -7.49
C SER A 45 1.61 -12.29 -7.47
N ASP A 46 1.55 -13.61 -7.69
CA ASP A 46 2.73 -14.46 -7.70
C ASP A 46 3.68 -14.10 -8.87
N LEU A 47 4.89 -13.68 -8.49
CA LEU A 47 5.94 -13.27 -9.42
C LEU A 47 6.69 -14.45 -10.05
N SER A 48 6.42 -15.70 -9.65
CA SER A 48 7.13 -16.90 -10.14
C SER A 48 7.08 -17.07 -11.66
N THR A 49 6.01 -16.61 -12.29
CA THR A 49 5.82 -16.64 -13.75
C THR A 49 6.28 -15.36 -14.45
N ASN A 50 6.74 -14.35 -13.70
CA ASN A 50 7.13 -13.01 -14.17
C ASN A 50 6.04 -12.33 -15.03
N SER A 51 4.78 -12.64 -14.77
CA SER A 51 3.61 -12.17 -15.52
C SER A 51 2.65 -11.36 -14.64
N GLY A 52 1.65 -10.74 -15.26
CA GLY A 52 0.63 -9.97 -14.54
C GLY A 52 1.07 -8.58 -14.10
N MET A 53 0.21 -7.95 -13.30
CA MET A 53 0.35 -6.56 -12.88
C MET A 53 1.51 -6.37 -11.90
N ALA A 54 1.66 -7.25 -10.91
CA ALA A 54 2.75 -7.17 -9.94
C ALA A 54 4.13 -7.25 -10.62
N ALA A 55 4.30 -8.16 -11.60
CA ALA A 55 5.54 -8.26 -12.35
C ALA A 55 5.79 -7.03 -13.24
N THR A 56 4.75 -6.48 -13.86
CA THR A 56 4.85 -5.26 -14.67
C THR A 56 5.22 -4.04 -13.82
N LEU A 57 4.56 -3.88 -12.68
CA LEU A 57 4.87 -2.86 -11.69
C LEU A 57 6.33 -2.97 -11.27
N SER A 58 6.77 -4.15 -10.79
CA SER A 58 8.14 -4.34 -10.31
C SER A 58 9.21 -3.98 -11.35
N ARG A 59 9.05 -4.38 -12.62
CA ARG A 59 9.97 -4.02 -13.71
C ARG A 59 10.02 -2.51 -13.95
N SER A 60 8.87 -1.83 -13.85
CA SER A 60 8.80 -0.39 -14.06
C SER A 60 9.54 0.43 -12.98
N LEU A 61 9.79 -0.16 -11.81
CA LEU A 61 10.51 0.48 -10.70
C LEU A 61 12.04 0.35 -10.79
N VAL A 62 12.56 -0.49 -11.69
CA VAL A 62 14.00 -0.74 -11.78
C VAL A 62 14.74 0.56 -12.14
N GLY A 63 15.71 0.92 -11.29
CA GLY A 63 16.55 2.11 -11.49
C GLY A 63 15.90 3.43 -11.06
N ARG A 64 14.71 3.40 -10.45
CA ARG A 64 13.98 4.59 -9.99
C ARG A 64 14.11 4.78 -8.48
N GLU A 65 14.04 6.04 -8.04
CA GLU A 65 13.69 6.36 -6.64
C GLU A 65 12.19 6.11 -6.44
N ILE A 66 11.78 5.55 -5.31
CA ILE A 66 10.39 5.11 -5.11
C ILE A 66 9.73 5.95 -4.01
N GLY A 67 8.65 6.65 -4.36
CA GLY A 67 7.75 7.25 -3.40
C GLY A 67 6.47 6.42 -3.30
N ILE A 68 6.02 6.20 -2.08
CA ILE A 68 4.72 5.58 -1.78
C ILE A 68 3.88 6.63 -1.08
N VAL A 69 2.69 6.88 -1.60
CA VAL A 69 1.76 7.86 -1.03
C VAL A 69 0.45 7.18 -0.70
N SER A 70 -0.13 7.52 0.45
CA SER A 70 -1.37 6.90 0.91
C SER A 70 -2.26 7.87 1.68
N PRO A 71 -3.58 7.65 1.72
CA PRO A 71 -4.43 8.16 2.79
C PRO A 71 -3.87 7.74 4.16
N THR A 72 -4.05 8.59 5.19
CA THR A 72 -3.60 8.28 6.56
C THR A 72 -4.10 6.93 7.09
N CYS A 73 -5.29 6.48 6.72
CA CYS A 73 -5.82 5.18 7.15
C CYS A 73 -5.04 3.98 6.59
N LEU A 74 -4.27 4.16 5.51
CA LEU A 74 -3.40 3.15 4.90
C LEU A 74 -1.91 3.43 5.15
N GLY A 75 -1.56 4.50 5.89
CA GLY A 75 -0.17 4.94 6.09
C GLY A 75 0.74 3.87 6.71
N ALA A 76 0.22 3.08 7.64
CA ALA A 76 0.96 1.96 8.22
C ALA A 76 1.33 0.89 7.19
N ALA A 77 0.43 0.60 6.24
CA ALA A 77 0.70 -0.34 5.14
C ALA A 77 1.68 0.25 4.13
N ALA A 78 1.54 1.52 3.75
CA ALA A 78 2.50 2.22 2.89
C ALA A 78 3.92 2.22 3.47
N TYR A 79 4.04 2.52 4.77
CA TYR A 79 5.33 2.47 5.47
C TYR A 79 5.91 1.04 5.47
N ARG A 80 5.07 0.03 5.76
CA ARG A 80 5.48 -1.37 5.72
C ARG A 80 5.95 -1.79 4.33
N PHE A 81 5.27 -1.36 3.28
CA PHE A 81 5.62 -1.62 1.90
C PHE A 81 6.97 -0.98 1.54
N ALA A 82 7.20 0.27 1.93
CA ALA A 82 8.51 0.91 1.79
C ALA A 82 9.61 0.10 2.47
N CYS A 83 9.40 -0.37 3.71
CA CYS A 83 10.35 -1.24 4.39
C CYS A 83 10.61 -2.55 3.61
N GLN A 84 9.59 -3.18 3.01
CA GLN A 84 9.79 -4.39 2.20
C GLN A 84 10.64 -4.12 0.97
N LEU A 85 10.43 -3.02 0.27
CA LEU A 85 11.29 -2.63 -0.85
C LEU A 85 12.72 -2.37 -0.37
N ASN A 86 12.88 -1.63 0.72
CA ASN A 86 14.19 -1.29 1.27
C ASN A 86 14.99 -2.53 1.68
N GLU A 87 14.39 -3.45 2.43
CA GLU A 87 15.06 -4.64 2.96
C GLU A 87 15.29 -5.73 1.90
N ASN A 88 14.34 -5.95 0.98
CA ASN A 88 14.41 -7.09 0.06
C ASN A 88 15.09 -6.74 -1.27
N SER A 89 15.09 -5.47 -1.67
CA SER A 89 15.66 -5.03 -2.97
C SER A 89 16.84 -4.08 -2.85
N ALA A 90 17.22 -3.70 -1.62
CA ALA A 90 18.25 -2.68 -1.35
C ALA A 90 18.01 -1.35 -2.10
N LYS A 91 16.73 -1.01 -2.30
CA LYS A 91 16.30 0.27 -2.87
C LYS A 91 15.99 1.26 -1.77
N PHE A 92 15.99 2.54 -2.12
CA PHE A 92 15.51 3.59 -1.22
C PHE A 92 14.08 3.94 -1.63
N ALA A 93 13.13 3.58 -0.77
CA ALA A 93 11.73 3.91 -0.87
C ALA A 93 11.29 4.69 0.37
N GLY A 94 10.50 5.75 0.15
CA GLY A 94 9.88 6.57 1.18
C GLY A 94 8.36 6.47 1.14
N ALA A 95 7.72 6.59 2.29
CA ALA A 95 6.26 6.62 2.41
C ALA A 95 5.79 7.91 3.07
N THR A 96 4.78 8.55 2.50
CA THR A 96 4.20 9.80 3.01
C THR A 96 2.67 9.79 2.90
N ASP A 97 1.99 10.33 3.90
CA ASP A 97 0.54 10.37 3.93
C ASP A 97 -0.05 11.63 3.27
N ILE A 98 -1.23 11.49 2.68
CA ILE A 98 -2.12 12.57 2.28
C ILE A 98 -3.06 12.85 3.47
N PRO A 99 -3.19 14.11 3.92
CA PRO A 99 -2.95 15.36 3.17
C PRO A 99 -1.52 15.93 3.17
N GLU A 100 -0.64 15.50 4.07
CA GLU A 100 0.62 16.18 4.35
C GLU A 100 1.58 16.22 3.15
N MET A 101 1.62 15.15 2.37
CA MET A 101 2.37 15.06 1.10
C MET A 101 2.05 16.24 0.16
N ASN A 102 0.78 16.67 0.10
CA ASN A 102 0.38 17.81 -0.75
C ASN A 102 0.93 19.15 -0.25
N HIS A 103 1.37 19.24 1.01
CA HIS A 103 1.93 20.46 1.60
C HIS A 103 3.45 20.54 1.47
N ASN A 104 4.15 19.39 1.54
CA ASN A 104 5.62 19.39 1.63
C ASN A 104 6.34 18.80 0.42
N GLU A 105 5.73 17.82 -0.24
CA GLU A 105 6.45 17.00 -1.21
C GLU A 105 5.96 17.21 -2.64
N ILE A 106 4.74 17.70 -2.86
CA ILE A 106 4.13 17.83 -4.19
C ILE A 106 5.04 18.52 -5.21
N VAL A 107 5.78 19.56 -4.80
CA VAL A 107 6.71 20.30 -5.65
C VAL A 107 7.84 19.41 -6.20
N ALA A 108 8.28 18.41 -5.43
CA ALA A 108 9.29 17.46 -5.86
C ALA A 108 8.78 16.51 -6.95
N TRP A 109 7.46 16.30 -7.00
CA TRP A 109 6.78 15.38 -7.92
C TRP A 109 6.26 16.06 -9.20
N THR A 110 6.07 17.37 -9.18
CA THR A 110 5.65 18.19 -10.34
C THR A 110 6.83 18.79 -11.12
N SER A 111 8.07 18.54 -10.69
CA SER A 111 9.28 19.07 -11.34
C SER A 111 9.79 18.14 -12.45
N LYS A 112 10.52 18.69 -13.44
CA LYS A 112 11.18 17.90 -14.51
C LYS A 112 12.17 16.83 -14.00
N SER A 113 12.66 16.95 -12.77
CA SER A 113 13.51 15.94 -12.13
C SER A 113 12.74 14.70 -11.65
N ALA A 114 11.40 14.76 -11.64
CA ALA A 114 10.54 13.65 -11.21
C ALA A 114 10.54 12.46 -12.19
N HIS A 115 11.09 12.60 -13.41
CA HIS A 115 11.16 11.51 -14.39
C HIS A 115 12.08 10.36 -13.96
N ASP A 116 12.94 10.56 -12.96
CA ASP A 116 13.77 9.50 -12.36
C ASP A 116 13.11 8.82 -11.15
N ARG A 117 11.88 9.24 -10.83
CA ARG A 117 11.10 8.75 -9.69
C ARG A 117 9.88 7.98 -10.16
N ALA A 118 9.61 6.89 -9.45
CA ALA A 118 8.37 6.17 -9.53
C ALA A 118 7.49 6.53 -8.33
N LEU A 119 6.21 6.77 -8.60
CA LEU A 119 5.22 7.04 -7.56
C LEU A 119 4.21 5.90 -7.49
N LEU A 120 4.01 5.37 -6.29
CA LEU A 120 2.99 4.39 -5.98
C LEU A 120 1.96 5.05 -5.08
N VAL A 121 0.68 5.04 -5.46
CA VAL A 121 -0.40 5.64 -4.69
C VAL A 121 -1.30 4.51 -4.19
N LEU A 122 -1.37 4.31 -2.88
CA LEU A 122 -2.37 3.41 -2.29
C LEU A 122 -3.70 4.15 -2.18
N SER A 123 -4.78 3.54 -2.64
CA SER A 123 -6.15 4.03 -2.49
C SER A 123 -7.05 2.92 -1.93
N SER A 124 -8.29 3.26 -1.58
CA SER A 124 -9.34 2.25 -1.35
C SER A 124 -10.72 2.88 -1.49
N LYS A 125 -11.74 2.03 -1.67
CA LYS A 125 -13.14 2.46 -1.88
C LYS A 125 -13.73 3.40 -0.80
N ASP A 126 -13.35 3.24 0.47
CA ASP A 126 -13.99 3.95 1.59
C ASP A 126 -13.11 5.05 2.20
N ILE A 127 -12.19 5.62 1.42
CA ILE A 127 -11.44 6.78 1.88
C ILE A 127 -12.36 8.01 1.97
N HIS A 128 -12.07 8.89 2.92
CA HIS A 128 -12.86 10.10 3.10
C HIS A 128 -12.90 10.91 1.79
N PRO A 129 -14.07 11.41 1.32
CA PRO A 129 -14.20 12.06 0.01
C PRO A 129 -13.21 13.19 -0.22
N ARG A 130 -12.93 14.00 0.81
CA ARG A 130 -11.93 15.08 0.76
C ARG A 130 -10.50 14.58 0.51
N THR A 131 -10.15 13.40 1.02
CA THR A 131 -8.85 12.77 0.75
C THR A 131 -8.82 12.21 -0.67
N ASN A 132 -9.93 11.61 -1.13
CA ASN A 132 -10.05 11.17 -2.52
C ASN A 132 -9.86 12.32 -3.50
N SER A 133 -10.54 13.45 -3.32
CA SER A 133 -10.38 14.62 -4.19
C SER A 133 -8.95 15.19 -4.18
N ARG A 134 -8.21 15.04 -3.07
CA ARG A 134 -6.79 15.42 -3.01
C ARG A 134 -5.91 14.44 -3.79
N ILE A 135 -6.21 13.15 -3.75
CA ILE A 135 -5.53 12.14 -4.57
C ILE A 135 -5.79 12.41 -6.05
N GLU A 136 -7.05 12.62 -6.44
CA GLU A 136 -7.44 12.93 -7.82
C GLU A 136 -6.72 14.18 -8.33
N TRP A 137 -6.81 15.30 -7.60
CA TRP A 137 -6.10 16.52 -7.95
C TRP A 137 -4.58 16.30 -8.02
N MET A 138 -4.00 15.58 -7.05
CA MET A 138 -2.57 15.29 -7.09
C MET A 138 -2.22 14.54 -8.37
N LEU A 139 -2.91 13.45 -8.70
CA LEU A 139 -2.70 12.63 -9.90
C LEU A 139 -2.77 13.43 -11.21
N GLU A 140 -3.57 14.49 -11.27
CA GLU A 140 -3.64 15.40 -12.43
C GLU A 140 -2.39 16.28 -12.57
N GLU A 141 -1.73 16.63 -11.47
CA GLU A 141 -0.59 17.56 -11.44
C GLU A 141 0.78 16.86 -11.55
N ILE A 142 0.89 15.58 -11.18
CA ILE A 142 2.17 14.87 -11.11
C ILE A 142 2.77 14.60 -12.48
N GLU A 143 4.08 14.84 -12.64
CA GLU A 143 4.82 14.50 -13.87
C GLU A 143 5.64 13.20 -13.73
N ALA A 144 5.70 12.62 -12.53
CA ALA A 144 6.47 11.43 -12.22
C ALA A 144 6.01 10.21 -13.05
N LYS A 145 6.98 9.49 -13.63
CA LYS A 145 6.71 8.31 -14.45
C LYS A 145 7.71 7.19 -14.15
N PRO A 146 7.24 5.98 -13.79
CA PRO A 146 5.83 5.55 -13.75
C PRO A 146 5.09 6.06 -12.51
N THR A 147 3.77 6.27 -12.65
CA THR A 147 2.84 6.45 -11.53
C THR A 147 1.83 5.31 -11.55
N TRP A 148 1.69 4.61 -10.43
CA TRP A 148 0.74 3.49 -10.27
C TRP A 148 -0.24 3.82 -9.15
N VAL A 149 -1.52 3.56 -9.38
CA VAL A 149 -2.54 3.55 -8.32
C VAL A 149 -2.84 2.09 -7.99
N ILE A 150 -2.65 1.74 -6.72
CA ILE A 150 -2.96 0.42 -6.16
C ILE A 150 -4.23 0.60 -5.35
N ASP A 151 -5.36 0.13 -5.91
CA ASP A 151 -6.63 0.12 -5.20
C ASP A 151 -6.63 -1.05 -4.22
N CYS A 152 -6.56 -0.74 -2.92
CA CYS A 152 -6.48 -1.74 -1.88
C CYS A 152 -7.88 -2.29 -1.63
N GLU A 153 -8.09 -3.54 -2.04
CA GLU A 153 -9.40 -4.19 -2.01
C GLU A 153 -9.72 -4.78 -0.63
N GLY A 154 -11.02 -4.91 -0.35
CA GLY A 154 -11.50 -5.55 0.87
C GLY A 154 -12.81 -4.98 1.40
N GLU A 155 -13.47 -5.76 2.24
CA GLU A 155 -14.76 -5.42 2.87
C GLU A 155 -14.57 -4.66 4.19
N SER A 156 -13.35 -4.61 4.72
CA SER A 156 -13.01 -3.90 5.96
C SER A 156 -11.69 -3.15 5.82
N LEU A 157 -11.45 -2.18 6.70
CA LEU A 157 -10.14 -1.52 6.78
C LEU A 157 -9.01 -2.50 7.06
N LEU A 158 -9.26 -3.51 7.91
CA LEU A 158 -8.29 -4.57 8.22
C LEU A 158 -7.88 -5.32 6.95
N GLU A 159 -8.84 -5.73 6.13
CA GLU A 159 -8.57 -6.45 4.90
C GLU A 159 -7.77 -5.60 3.91
N ARG A 160 -8.14 -4.32 3.75
CA ARG A 160 -7.43 -3.38 2.85
C ARG A 160 -6.00 -3.12 3.29
N LEU A 161 -5.77 -3.03 4.59
CA LEU A 161 -4.43 -2.93 5.17
C LEU A 161 -3.58 -4.20 4.95
N LEU A 162 -4.21 -5.37 4.83
CA LEU A 162 -3.53 -6.64 4.55
C LEU A 162 -3.35 -6.90 3.05
N TYR A 163 -4.20 -6.32 2.20
CA TYR A 163 -4.08 -6.36 0.76
C TYR A 163 -2.88 -5.52 0.28
N ALA A 164 -2.73 -4.33 0.84
CA ALA A 164 -1.69 -3.34 0.50
C ALA A 164 -0.25 -3.84 0.69
#